data_AF-D5AUU4-F1
#
_entry.id   AF-D5AUU4-F1
#
_cell.length_a   1.000
_cell.length_b   1.000
_cell.length_c   1.000
_cell.angle_alpha   90.00
_cell.angle_beta   90.00
_cell.angle_gamma   90.00
#
_symmetry.space_group_name_H-M   'P 1'
#
loop_
_entity.id
_entity.type
_entity.pdbx_description
1 polymer ?
#
loop_
_entity_poly.entity_id
_entity_poly.type
_entity_poly.pdbx_seq_one_letter_code
_entity_poly.pdbx_strand_id
1 'polypeptide(L)'
;MRVLGPVPGAVSVAEFKRATHMDEGTEDDAALAACLAAAQSLVEQATNRPLGPREVEITLEAVPGLRRWWFPCAPVLSVAQVVVETETGAQAFDPARWRLRLAHDEPQIDFAAGALPSSAAPCPVSITATVGADPESPALLPLRQAIVLIARDWHAAGITIAGEAASPGALSFGARAMLRARPLSAPARDGVRAFGGLRMGERLDTRVTILRPRIGDDGLSRCFTGWEELATLWASLRETAGDEAAAAGQIETRGGARLRLRASRRARQITAADRVRARGQLWEIRGICAPAAGLIELSLAAIMIGKAAG
;
A
#
# COMPACT_ATOMS: atom_id res chain seq x y z
N MET A 1 -7.00 7.23 13.96
CA MET A 1 -8.10 6.27 14.21
C MET A 1 -7.98 5.81 15.65
N ARG A 2 -9.01 6.03 16.45
CA ARG A 2 -9.09 5.64 17.86
C ARG A 2 -10.19 4.60 18.00
N VAL A 3 -9.90 3.48 18.65
CA VAL A 3 -10.91 2.44 18.91
C VAL A 3 -11.73 2.84 20.14
N LEU A 4 -13.05 2.77 20.07
CA LEU A 4 -13.95 3.24 21.13
C LEU A 4 -14.41 2.11 22.08
N GLY A 5 -14.11 0.85 21.77
CA GLY A 5 -14.51 -0.31 22.55
C GLY A 5 -13.51 -1.47 22.49
N PRO A 6 -13.87 -2.64 23.05
CA PRO A 6 -13.01 -3.82 23.01
C PRO A 6 -12.82 -4.33 21.58
N VAL A 7 -11.61 -4.81 21.29
CA VAL A 7 -11.29 -5.44 20.01
C VAL A 7 -11.63 -6.92 20.08
N PRO A 8 -12.55 -7.43 19.24
CA PRO A 8 -12.84 -8.85 19.21
C PRO A 8 -11.65 -9.64 18.66
N GLY A 9 -11.34 -10.77 19.31
CA GLY A 9 -10.33 -11.71 18.86
C GLY A 9 -10.79 -12.49 17.64
N ALA A 10 -9.97 -12.55 16.60
CA ALA A 10 -10.26 -13.28 15.37
C ALA A 10 -10.02 -14.80 15.51
N VAL A 11 -9.20 -15.22 16.47
CA VAL A 11 -8.92 -16.62 16.79
C VAL A 11 -8.99 -16.77 18.30
N SER A 12 -9.81 -17.70 18.78
CA SER A 12 -9.90 -18.03 20.20
C SER A 12 -8.78 -19.00 20.63
N VAL A 13 -8.50 -19.05 21.94
CA VAL A 13 -7.52 -20.00 22.50
C VAL A 13 -7.91 -21.45 22.20
N ALA A 14 -9.20 -21.79 22.32
CA ALA A 14 -9.70 -23.12 22.00
C ALA A 14 -9.57 -23.47 20.50
N GLU A 15 -9.77 -22.51 19.59
CA GLU A 15 -9.48 -22.72 18.17
C GLU A 15 -7.99 -22.92 17.91
N PHE A 16 -7.13 -22.13 18.56
CA PHE A 16 -5.69 -22.25 18.44
C PHE A 16 -5.18 -23.61 18.90
N LYS A 17 -5.56 -24.05 20.11
CA LYS A 17 -5.17 -25.37 20.67
C LYS A 17 -5.58 -26.52 19.75
N ARG A 18 -6.80 -26.50 19.23
CA ARG A 18 -7.28 -27.50 18.25
C ARG A 18 -6.45 -27.48 16.97
N ALA A 19 -6.10 -26.31 16.46
CA ALA A 19 -5.32 -26.17 15.23
C ALA A 19 -3.84 -26.60 15.38
N THR A 20 -3.29 -26.54 16.59
CA THR A 20 -1.89 -26.89 16.89
C THR A 20 -1.71 -28.23 17.60
N HIS A 21 -2.80 -28.95 17.88
CA HIS A 21 -2.82 -30.19 18.67
C HIS A 21 -2.21 -30.03 20.07
N MET A 22 -2.46 -28.89 20.72
CA MET A 22 -2.09 -28.66 22.12
C MET A 22 -3.12 -29.24 23.08
N ASP A 23 -2.70 -29.51 24.31
CA ASP A 23 -3.57 -29.97 25.39
C ASP A 23 -4.66 -28.93 25.74
N GLU A 24 -5.82 -29.41 26.22
CA GLU A 24 -6.97 -28.56 26.55
C GLU A 24 -6.87 -27.88 27.93
N GLY A 25 -5.85 -28.18 28.75
CA GLY A 25 -5.61 -27.60 30.07
C GLY A 25 -5.44 -26.08 30.05
N THR A 26 -5.90 -25.38 31.10
CA THR A 26 -6.12 -23.92 31.08
C THR A 26 -4.98 -23.07 31.64
N GLU A 27 -3.89 -23.70 32.12
CA GLU A 27 -2.79 -23.02 32.81
C GLU A 27 -2.14 -21.90 31.97
N ASP A 28 -1.99 -22.13 30.66
CA ASP A 28 -1.36 -21.19 29.73
C ASP A 28 -2.34 -20.29 28.95
N ASP A 29 -3.65 -20.39 29.22
CA ASP A 29 -4.68 -19.74 28.38
C ASP A 29 -4.54 -18.22 28.33
N ALA A 30 -4.14 -17.59 29.44
CA ALA A 30 -3.94 -16.15 29.50
C ALA A 30 -2.74 -15.71 28.63
N ALA A 31 -1.65 -16.46 28.66
CA ALA A 31 -0.46 -16.18 27.85
C ALA A 31 -0.76 -16.41 26.36
N LEU A 32 -1.49 -17.49 26.03
CA LEU A 32 -1.95 -17.77 24.67
C LEU A 32 -2.89 -16.68 24.15
N ALA A 33 -3.83 -16.20 24.96
CA ALA A 33 -4.72 -15.11 24.58
C ALA A 33 -3.95 -13.82 24.27
N ALA A 34 -2.95 -13.47 25.09
CA ALA A 34 -2.08 -12.32 24.82
C ALA A 34 -1.26 -12.50 23.53
N CYS A 35 -0.75 -13.71 23.28
CA CYS A 35 -0.03 -14.05 22.05
C CYS A 35 -0.89 -13.90 20.80
N LEU A 36 -2.11 -14.42 20.84
CA LEU A 36 -3.07 -14.29 19.74
C LEU A 36 -3.46 -12.83 19.48
N ALA A 37 -3.66 -12.03 20.53
CA ALA A 37 -3.96 -10.60 20.39
C ALA A 37 -2.81 -9.81 19.74
N ALA A 38 -1.57 -10.13 20.11
CA ALA A 38 -0.38 -9.53 19.50
C ALA A 38 -0.20 -9.96 18.03
N ALA A 39 -0.40 -11.24 17.73
CA ALA A 39 -0.34 -11.76 16.37
C ALA A 39 -1.43 -11.15 15.48
N GLN A 40 -2.65 -11.00 16.00
CA GLN A 40 -3.74 -10.28 15.33
C GLN A 40 -3.34 -8.83 15.04
N SER A 41 -2.81 -8.11 16.04
CA SER A 41 -2.37 -6.72 15.87
C SER A 41 -1.34 -6.57 14.74
N LEU A 42 -0.38 -7.50 14.66
CA LEU A 42 0.62 -7.53 13.59
C LEU A 42 -0.02 -7.74 12.21
N VAL A 43 -0.97 -8.68 12.10
CA VAL A 43 -1.68 -8.97 10.85
C VAL A 43 -2.53 -7.77 10.40
N GLU A 44 -3.23 -7.13 11.33
CA GLU A 44 -4.04 -5.94 11.05
C GLU A 44 -3.19 -4.77 10.57
N GLN A 45 -2.03 -4.53 11.19
CA GLN A 45 -1.08 -3.50 10.77
C GLN A 45 -0.50 -3.77 9.39
N ALA A 46 -0.14 -5.03 9.10
CA ALA A 46 0.45 -5.40 7.82
C ALA A 46 -0.55 -5.32 6.65
N THR A 47 -1.84 -5.53 6.91
CA THR A 47 -2.88 -5.58 5.88
C THR A 47 -3.73 -4.31 5.80
N ASN A 48 -3.72 -3.47 6.85
CA ASN A 48 -4.69 -2.39 7.08
C ASN A 48 -6.15 -2.90 7.06
N ARG A 49 -6.36 -4.12 7.57
CA ARG A 49 -7.69 -4.74 7.63
C ARG A 49 -8.02 -5.19 9.05
N PRO A 50 -8.98 -4.55 9.74
CA PRO A 50 -9.42 -5.01 11.04
C PRO A 50 -10.17 -6.34 10.86
N LEU A 51 -9.81 -7.37 11.63
CA LEU A 51 -10.30 -8.74 11.41
C LEU A 51 -11.65 -9.03 12.06
N GLY A 52 -12.10 -8.15 12.95
CA GLY A 52 -13.42 -8.24 13.56
C GLY A 52 -14.07 -6.86 13.75
N PRO A 53 -15.41 -6.80 13.79
CA PRO A 53 -16.17 -5.55 13.83
C PRO A 53 -15.87 -4.76 15.10
N ARG A 54 -15.54 -3.48 14.96
CA ARG A 54 -15.32 -2.58 16.09
C ARG A 54 -15.69 -1.15 15.73
N GLU A 55 -16.10 -0.39 16.73
CA GLU A 55 -16.37 1.03 16.58
C GLU A 55 -15.08 1.84 16.71
N VAL A 56 -14.89 2.76 15.76
CA VAL A 56 -13.73 3.65 15.73
C VAL A 56 -14.15 5.08 15.46
N GLU A 57 -13.39 5.99 16.04
CA GLU A 57 -13.41 7.40 15.72
C GLU A 57 -12.20 7.73 14.83
N ILE A 58 -12.45 8.41 13.73
CA ILE A 58 -11.42 8.87 12.81
C ILE A 58 -11.55 10.37 12.63
N THR A 59 -10.55 11.08 13.12
CA THR A 59 -10.40 12.52 12.91
C THR A 59 -9.55 12.78 11.67
N LEU A 60 -9.99 13.73 10.85
CA LEU A 60 -9.29 14.23 9.68
C LEU A 60 -9.43 15.75 9.61
N GLU A 61 -8.47 16.41 8.96
CA GLU A 61 -8.58 17.84 8.64
C GLU A 61 -9.16 18.01 7.24
N ALA A 62 -10.39 18.51 7.16
CA ALA A 62 -11.04 18.80 5.90
C ALA A 62 -10.51 20.10 5.32
N VAL A 63 -9.94 20.02 4.11
CA VAL A 63 -9.55 21.20 3.33
C VAL A 63 -10.71 21.70 2.48
N PRO A 64 -10.72 22.98 2.08
CA PRO A 64 -11.78 23.53 1.24
C PRO A 64 -11.91 22.77 -0.08
N GLY A 65 -13.14 22.40 -0.43
CA GLY A 65 -13.42 21.64 -1.65
C GLY A 65 -13.16 20.13 -1.58
N LEU A 66 -12.84 19.58 -0.39
CA LEU A 66 -12.79 18.15 -0.19
C LEU A 66 -14.15 17.52 -0.56
N ARG A 67 -14.14 16.61 -1.53
CA ARG A 67 -15.34 15.86 -1.93
C ARG A 67 -15.26 14.40 -1.56
N ARG A 68 -14.05 13.87 -1.47
CA ARG A 68 -13.83 12.45 -1.25
C ARG A 68 -12.66 12.24 -0.32
N TRP A 69 -12.87 11.38 0.66
CA TRP A 69 -11.82 10.98 1.58
C TRP A 69 -11.84 9.47 1.75
N TRP A 70 -10.67 8.86 1.83
CA TRP A 70 -10.51 7.42 1.93
C TRP A 70 -10.25 7.02 3.38
N PHE A 71 -10.92 5.95 3.81
CA PHE A 71 -10.64 5.36 5.11
C PHE A 71 -9.26 4.69 5.12
N PRO A 72 -8.57 4.70 6.27
CA PRO A 72 -7.24 4.10 6.40
C PRO A 72 -7.26 2.57 6.40
N CYS A 73 -8.44 1.96 6.51
CA CYS A 73 -8.61 0.53 6.66
C CYS A 73 -9.86 0.03 5.93
N ALA A 74 -9.92 -1.26 5.61
CA ALA A 74 -11.07 -1.91 5.02
C ALA A 74 -11.33 -3.29 5.64
N PRO A 75 -12.58 -3.75 5.75
CA PRO A 75 -13.80 -3.07 5.30
C PRO A 75 -14.34 -2.05 6.33
N VAL A 76 -15.17 -1.13 5.87
CA VAL A 76 -16.00 -0.24 6.69
C VAL A 76 -17.44 -0.72 6.56
N LEU A 77 -18.04 -1.22 7.64
CA LEU A 77 -19.39 -1.80 7.62
C LEU A 77 -20.47 -0.72 7.60
N SER A 78 -20.28 0.33 8.41
CA SER A 78 -21.21 1.46 8.49
C SER A 78 -20.52 2.71 9.02
N VAL A 79 -21.06 3.87 8.69
CA VAL A 79 -20.68 5.16 9.29
C VAL A 79 -21.87 5.62 10.12
N ALA A 80 -21.67 5.76 11.42
CA ALA A 80 -22.72 6.13 12.37
C ALA A 80 -22.93 7.64 12.39
N GLN A 81 -21.83 8.40 12.44
CA GLN A 81 -21.90 9.85 12.59
C GLN A 81 -20.71 10.53 11.92
N VAL A 82 -20.97 11.73 11.39
CA VAL A 82 -19.94 12.67 10.96
C VAL A 82 -20.17 13.96 11.73
N VAL A 83 -19.13 14.46 12.39
CA VAL A 83 -19.13 15.69 13.17
C VAL A 83 -18.11 16.64 12.57
N VAL A 84 -18.49 17.89 12.37
CA VAL A 84 -17.63 18.94 11.84
C VAL A 84 -17.43 19.98 12.93
N GLU A 85 -16.18 20.31 13.22
CA GLU A 85 -15.85 21.37 14.17
C GLU A 85 -15.89 22.74 13.48
N THR A 86 -16.85 23.58 13.86
CA THR A 86 -16.98 24.95 13.35
C THR A 86 -16.52 25.96 14.40
N GLU A 87 -16.45 27.24 14.02
CA GLU A 87 -16.15 28.33 14.96
C GLU A 87 -17.14 28.41 16.13
N THR A 88 -18.34 27.87 15.97
CA THR A 88 -19.39 27.82 16.99
C THR A 88 -19.40 26.52 17.81
N GLY A 89 -18.47 25.59 17.54
CA GLY A 89 -18.34 24.30 18.21
C GLY A 89 -18.56 23.08 17.30
N ALA A 90 -18.55 21.89 17.88
CA ALA A 90 -18.75 20.64 17.16
C ALA A 90 -20.23 20.45 16.79
N GLN A 91 -20.52 20.31 15.50
CA GLN A 91 -21.88 20.12 14.98
C GLN A 91 -22.01 18.82 14.21
N ALA A 92 -23.09 18.07 14.46
CA ALA A 92 -23.44 16.90 13.68
C ALA A 92 -23.76 17.29 12.24
N PHE A 93 -23.17 16.55 11.30
CA PHE A 93 -23.27 16.83 9.89
C PHE A 93 -24.45 16.06 9.26
N ASP A 94 -25.18 16.72 8.37
CA ASP A 94 -26.39 16.16 7.74
C ASP A 94 -26.10 14.82 7.03
N PRO A 95 -26.73 13.70 7.47
CA PRO A 95 -26.61 12.39 6.83
C PRO A 95 -26.96 12.36 5.35
N ALA A 96 -27.82 13.26 4.87
CA ALA A 96 -28.17 13.32 3.45
C ALA A 96 -27.04 13.90 2.58
N ARG A 97 -26.01 14.50 3.19
CA ARG A 97 -24.92 15.21 2.50
C ARG A 97 -23.62 14.44 2.43
N TRP A 98 -23.60 13.18 2.83
CA TRP A 98 -22.47 12.29 2.65
C TRP A 98 -22.92 10.86 2.37
N ARG A 99 -22.05 10.05 1.79
CA ARG A 99 -22.31 8.62 1.54
C ARG A 99 -21.03 7.80 1.61
N LEU A 100 -21.14 6.60 2.18
CA LEU A 100 -20.10 5.59 2.11
C LEU A 100 -20.11 4.93 0.71
N ARG A 101 -18.92 4.75 0.13
CA ARG A 101 -18.70 4.10 -1.17
C ARG A 101 -17.62 3.04 -1.02
N LEU A 102 -17.69 1.98 -1.84
CA LEU A 102 -16.64 0.96 -1.95
C LEU A 102 -16.22 0.35 -0.60
N ALA A 103 -17.20 0.19 0.29
CA ALA A 103 -17.07 -0.16 1.70
C ALA A 103 -16.07 -1.32 2.01
N HIS A 104 -15.98 -2.32 1.14
CA HIS A 104 -15.21 -3.54 1.40
C HIS A 104 -13.76 -3.52 0.87
N ASP A 105 -13.51 -2.73 -0.17
CA ASP A 105 -12.27 -2.78 -0.94
C ASP A 105 -11.47 -1.49 -0.82
N GLU A 106 -12.09 -0.34 -1.09
CA GLU A 106 -11.48 0.98 -1.01
C GLU A 106 -12.46 1.98 -0.37
N PRO A 107 -12.80 1.78 0.91
CA PRO A 107 -13.84 2.55 1.57
C PRO A 107 -13.57 4.05 1.48
N GLN A 108 -14.57 4.77 1.00
CA GLN A 108 -14.54 6.21 0.75
C GLN A 108 -15.77 6.86 1.35
N ILE A 109 -15.60 8.02 1.97
CA ILE A 109 -16.70 8.94 2.23
C ILE A 109 -16.73 9.99 1.12
N ASP A 110 -17.90 10.16 0.52
CA ASP A 110 -18.17 11.11 -0.55
C ASP A 110 -19.11 12.18 -0.02
N PHE A 111 -18.62 13.41 0.09
CA PHE A 111 -19.36 14.59 0.53
C PHE A 111 -20.05 15.26 -0.66
N ALA A 112 -21.28 15.71 -0.46
CA ALA A 112 -22.00 16.48 -1.47
C ALA A 112 -21.28 17.80 -1.79
N ALA A 113 -21.56 18.36 -2.97
CA ALA A 113 -20.98 19.65 -3.38
C ALA A 113 -21.35 20.75 -2.37
N GLY A 114 -20.35 21.48 -1.88
CA GLY A 114 -20.57 22.56 -0.89
C GLY A 114 -21.09 22.05 0.46
N ALA A 115 -20.95 20.75 0.76
CA ALA A 115 -21.41 20.18 2.01
C ALA A 115 -20.51 20.63 3.17
N LEU A 116 -19.19 20.55 3.00
CA LEU A 116 -18.24 21.02 4.00
C LEU A 116 -18.17 22.55 4.01
N PRO A 117 -17.96 23.18 5.19
CA PRO A 117 -17.86 24.62 5.30
C PRO A 117 -16.75 25.15 4.39
N SER A 118 -17.04 26.24 3.67
CA SER A 118 -16.11 26.87 2.73
C SER A 118 -15.10 27.79 3.43
N SER A 119 -14.81 27.55 4.72
CA SER A 119 -13.83 28.34 5.48
C SER A 119 -12.47 28.27 4.78
N ALA A 120 -11.69 29.35 4.79
CA ALA A 120 -10.34 29.32 4.22
C ALA A 120 -9.38 28.40 5.04
N ALA A 121 -9.68 28.19 6.32
CA ALA A 121 -8.93 27.34 7.22
C ALA A 121 -9.38 25.86 7.13
N PRO A 122 -8.46 24.89 7.33
CA PRO A 122 -8.81 23.50 7.54
C PRO A 122 -9.78 23.33 8.71
N CYS A 123 -10.76 22.45 8.53
CA CYS A 123 -11.81 22.21 9.51
C CYS A 123 -11.72 20.77 10.02
N PRO A 124 -11.55 20.53 11.33
CA PRO A 124 -11.52 19.17 11.87
C PRO A 124 -12.86 18.46 11.67
N VAL A 125 -12.82 17.23 11.17
CA VAL A 125 -13.97 16.37 10.99
C VAL A 125 -13.72 15.05 11.69
N SER A 126 -14.63 14.68 12.58
CA SER A 126 -14.62 13.41 13.30
C SER A 126 -15.69 12.48 12.75
N ILE A 127 -15.28 11.29 12.34
CA ILE A 127 -16.14 10.26 11.76
C ILE A 127 -16.19 9.09 12.72
N THR A 128 -17.38 8.73 13.19
CA THR A 128 -17.64 7.51 13.95
C THR A 128 -18.13 6.44 13.00
N ALA A 129 -17.41 5.32 12.92
CA ALA A 129 -17.70 4.24 11.99
C ALA A 129 -17.48 2.87 12.62
N THR A 130 -18.22 1.88 12.14
CA THR A 130 -17.99 0.47 12.44
C THR A 130 -17.10 -0.11 11.34
N VAL A 131 -15.90 -0.55 11.72
CA VAL A 131 -14.90 -1.10 10.80
C VAL A 131 -14.56 -2.53 11.15
N GLY A 132 -14.04 -3.26 10.17
CA GLY A 132 -13.60 -4.64 10.31
C GLY A 132 -14.54 -5.61 9.61
N ALA A 133 -13.99 -6.77 9.28
CA ALA A 133 -14.74 -7.79 8.55
C ALA A 133 -15.77 -8.49 9.43
N ASP A 134 -16.81 -8.99 8.78
CA ASP A 134 -17.71 -9.99 9.36
C ASP A 134 -16.88 -11.22 9.78
N PRO A 135 -16.99 -11.71 11.03
CA PRO A 135 -16.27 -12.89 11.52
C PRO A 135 -16.44 -14.14 10.64
N GLU A 136 -17.58 -14.28 9.95
CA GLU A 136 -17.87 -15.42 9.08
C GLU A 136 -17.35 -15.22 7.64
N SER A 137 -16.74 -14.07 7.34
CA SER A 137 -16.26 -13.79 5.99
C SER A 137 -15.16 -14.77 5.56
N PRO A 138 -15.30 -15.45 4.39
CA PRO A 138 -14.27 -16.36 3.89
C PRO A 138 -12.96 -15.62 3.58
N ALA A 139 -13.01 -14.30 3.39
CA ALA A 139 -11.84 -13.46 3.23
C ALA A 139 -10.93 -13.48 4.47
N LEU A 140 -11.43 -13.80 5.66
CA LEU A 140 -10.64 -13.86 6.88
C LEU A 140 -9.85 -15.16 7.02
N LEU A 141 -10.23 -16.25 6.34
CA LEU A 141 -9.61 -17.57 6.54
C LEU A 141 -8.08 -17.55 6.42
N PRO A 142 -7.47 -16.94 5.37
CA PRO A 142 -6.01 -16.88 5.28
C PRO A 142 -5.37 -16.03 6.36
N LEU A 143 -6.05 -14.99 6.84
CA LEU A 143 -5.55 -14.08 7.87
C LEU A 143 -5.64 -14.72 9.26
N ARG A 144 -6.72 -15.47 9.54
CA ARG A 144 -6.86 -16.31 10.74
C ARG A 144 -5.78 -17.39 10.77
N GLN A 145 -5.51 -18.03 9.64
CA GLN A 145 -4.42 -19.00 9.55
C GLN A 145 -3.04 -18.36 9.77
N ALA A 146 -2.81 -17.15 9.24
CA ALA A 146 -1.58 -16.42 9.49
C ALA A 146 -1.38 -16.12 10.99
N ILE A 147 -2.43 -15.72 11.71
CA ILE A 147 -2.39 -15.54 13.17
C ILE A 147 -1.96 -16.82 13.87
N VAL A 148 -2.58 -17.96 13.54
CA VAL A 148 -2.25 -19.26 14.14
C VAL A 148 -0.77 -19.61 13.90
N LEU A 149 -0.27 -19.43 12.68
CA LEU A 149 1.13 -19.71 12.36
C LEU A 149 2.10 -18.79 13.13
N ILE A 150 1.82 -17.49 13.18
CA ILE A 150 2.65 -16.52 13.91
C ILE A 150 2.66 -16.84 15.40
N ALA A 151 1.48 -17.05 16.00
CA ALA A 151 1.36 -17.35 17.43
C ALA A 151 2.03 -18.68 17.79
N ARG A 152 1.92 -19.70 16.93
CA ARG A 152 2.63 -20.98 17.09
C ARG A 152 4.15 -20.77 17.06
N ASP A 153 4.66 -20.02 16.09
CA ASP A 153 6.09 -19.76 15.97
C ASP A 153 6.63 -19.02 17.20
N TRP A 154 5.91 -18.01 17.69
CA TRP A 154 6.27 -17.27 18.90
C TRP A 154 6.23 -18.12 20.16
N HIS A 155 5.20 -18.94 20.30
CA HIS A 155 5.08 -19.88 21.41
C HIS A 155 6.22 -20.91 21.41
N ALA A 156 6.54 -21.51 20.25
CA ALA A 156 7.65 -22.46 20.12
C ALA A 156 9.02 -21.83 20.39
N ALA A 157 9.18 -20.55 20.09
CA ALA A 157 10.40 -19.78 20.37
C ALA A 157 10.49 -19.30 21.84
N GLY A 158 9.47 -19.54 22.68
CA GLY A 158 9.44 -19.05 24.05
C GLY A 158 9.39 -17.52 24.16
N ILE A 159 8.93 -16.82 23.11
CA ILE A 159 8.82 -15.36 23.11
C ILE A 159 7.67 -14.99 24.04
N THR A 160 7.99 -14.52 25.24
CA THR A 160 7.02 -13.94 26.16
C THR A 160 6.82 -12.47 25.77
N ILE A 161 5.56 -12.04 25.63
CA ILE A 161 5.20 -10.65 25.30
C ILE A 161 5.30 -9.78 26.58
N ALA A 162 6.45 -9.88 27.23
CA ALA A 162 6.88 -9.03 28.33
C ALA A 162 8.17 -8.33 27.89
N GLY A 163 8.04 -7.35 26.98
CA GLY A 163 9.02 -6.26 26.86
C GLY A 163 9.84 -6.15 25.56
N GLU A 164 9.96 -7.19 24.74
CA GLU A 164 10.72 -7.07 23.48
C GLU A 164 9.80 -7.28 22.27
N ALA A 165 9.58 -6.21 21.51
CA ALA A 165 8.87 -6.27 20.25
C ALA A 165 9.57 -7.27 19.32
N ALA A 166 8.91 -8.40 19.04
CA ALA A 166 9.42 -9.43 18.16
C ALA A 166 9.88 -8.80 16.83
N SER A 167 11.15 -8.99 16.49
CA SER A 167 11.72 -8.45 15.26
C SER A 167 10.99 -9.04 14.04
N PRO A 168 10.56 -8.24 13.05
CA PRO A 168 9.81 -8.71 11.88
C PRO A 168 10.56 -9.75 11.01
N GLY A 169 11.87 -9.94 11.25
CA GLY A 169 12.68 -11.00 10.64
C GLY A 169 12.43 -12.42 11.15
N ALA A 170 11.67 -12.60 12.24
CA ALA A 170 11.42 -13.91 12.86
C ALA A 170 10.12 -14.62 12.39
N LEU A 171 9.32 -14.00 11.52
CA LEU A 171 8.05 -14.57 11.06
C LEU A 171 8.28 -15.73 10.07
N SER A 172 7.54 -16.84 10.17
CA SER A 172 7.63 -17.91 9.15
C SER A 172 7.31 -17.43 7.74
N PHE A 173 7.88 -18.12 6.75
CA PHE A 173 7.67 -17.82 5.32
C PHE A 173 6.18 -17.83 4.95
N GLY A 174 5.40 -18.77 5.50
CA GLY A 174 3.96 -18.89 5.25
C GLY A 174 3.17 -17.65 5.71
N ALA A 175 3.48 -17.14 6.91
CA ALA A 175 2.86 -15.91 7.41
C ALA A 175 3.17 -14.70 6.51
N ARG A 176 4.44 -14.54 6.08
CA ARG A 176 4.84 -13.46 5.16
C ARG A 176 4.16 -13.57 3.80
N ALA A 177 3.95 -14.78 3.29
CA ALA A 177 3.26 -15.00 2.02
C ALA A 177 1.78 -14.58 2.09
N MET A 178 1.10 -14.92 3.18
CA MET A 178 -0.31 -14.55 3.40
C MET A 178 -0.49 -13.04 3.58
N LEU A 179 0.44 -12.36 4.27
CA LEU A 179 0.40 -10.89 4.45
C LEU A 179 0.63 -10.11 3.15
N ARG A 180 1.56 -10.55 2.30
CA ARG A 180 1.91 -9.85 1.05
C ARG A 180 0.83 -9.88 -0.02
N ALA A 181 -0.08 -10.85 0.04
CA ALA A 181 -1.12 -11.01 -0.97
C ALA A 181 -2.25 -9.96 -0.88
N ARG A 182 -2.32 -9.17 0.20
CA ARG A 182 -3.54 -8.40 0.49
C ARG A 182 -3.38 -7.05 1.21
N PRO A 183 -2.36 -6.23 0.90
CA PRO A 183 -2.37 -4.85 1.36
C PRO A 183 -3.60 -4.14 0.78
N LEU A 184 -4.28 -3.35 1.60
CA LEU A 184 -5.22 -2.36 1.08
C LEU A 184 -4.52 -1.52 0.01
N SER A 185 -5.17 -1.34 -1.15
CA SER A 185 -4.71 -0.38 -2.16
C SER A 185 -4.57 0.97 -1.46
N ALA A 186 -3.33 1.46 -1.32
CA ALA A 186 -3.05 2.60 -0.48
C ALA A 186 -3.95 3.78 -0.91
N PRO A 187 -4.65 4.45 0.02
CA PRO A 187 -5.47 5.59 -0.35
C PRO A 187 -4.60 6.59 -1.12
N ALA A 188 -5.16 7.16 -2.19
CA ALA A 188 -4.59 8.38 -2.75
C ALA A 188 -4.55 9.40 -1.61
N ARG A 189 -3.36 9.63 -1.04
CA ARG A 189 -3.08 10.61 0.02
C ARG A 189 -3.21 12.04 -0.54
N ASP A 190 -4.28 12.32 -1.27
CA ASP A 190 -4.57 13.59 -1.94
C ASP A 190 -5.63 14.37 -1.16
N GLY A 191 -5.46 14.42 0.17
CA GLY A 191 -6.27 15.24 1.07
C GLY A 191 -5.65 16.60 1.43
N VAL A 192 -4.42 16.88 0.99
CA VAL A 192 -3.77 18.18 1.21
C VAL A 192 -3.08 18.61 -0.08
N ARG A 193 -3.69 19.62 -0.72
CA ARG A 193 -3.29 20.36 -1.95
C ARG A 193 -3.75 19.77 -3.29
N ALA A 194 -4.90 20.25 -3.74
CA ALA A 194 -5.18 20.41 -5.15
C ALA A 194 -4.30 21.53 -5.72
N PHE A 195 -3.13 21.17 -6.27
CA PHE A 195 -2.53 21.76 -7.47
C PHE A 195 -1.49 20.77 -7.99
N GLY A 196 -1.88 19.91 -8.93
CA GLY A 196 -0.96 19.10 -9.73
C GLY A 196 -0.52 17.76 -9.12
N GLY A 197 -1.46 16.81 -8.99
CA GLY A 197 -1.31 15.34 -8.87
C GLY A 197 0.09 14.72 -8.79
N LEU A 198 0.84 15.04 -7.73
CA LEU A 198 2.09 14.43 -7.32
C LEU A 198 2.13 14.51 -5.79
N ARG A 199 2.29 13.36 -5.12
CA ARG A 199 2.44 13.29 -3.65
C ARG A 199 3.57 14.22 -3.20
N MET A 200 3.46 14.85 -2.03
CA MET A 200 4.60 15.60 -1.45
C MET A 200 5.74 14.60 -1.17
N GLY A 201 6.76 14.61 -2.03
CA GLY A 201 7.83 13.59 -2.12
C GLY A 201 7.97 12.91 -3.49
N GLU A 202 7.01 13.10 -4.39
CA GLU A 202 7.00 12.59 -5.77
C GLU A 202 7.02 13.76 -6.77
N ARG A 203 7.91 14.74 -6.61
CA ARG A 203 8.07 15.78 -7.62
C ARG A 203 8.67 15.13 -8.88
N LEU A 204 8.18 15.44 -10.08
CA LEU A 204 8.84 15.06 -11.34
C LEU A 204 10.08 15.95 -11.48
N ASP A 205 11.13 15.63 -10.73
CA ASP A 205 12.32 16.44 -10.52
C ASP A 205 13.51 16.00 -11.38
N THR A 206 13.36 14.88 -12.10
CA THR A 206 14.43 14.28 -12.87
C THR A 206 14.07 14.35 -14.36
N ARG A 207 14.97 14.92 -15.17
CA ARG A 207 14.87 14.84 -16.63
C ARG A 207 15.36 13.47 -17.09
N VAL A 208 14.53 12.79 -17.87
CA VAL A 208 14.86 11.49 -18.46
C VAL A 208 14.64 11.52 -19.96
N THR A 209 15.57 10.92 -20.70
CA THR A 209 15.48 10.77 -22.15
C THR A 209 15.07 9.34 -22.46
N ILE A 210 13.97 9.18 -23.20
CA ILE A 210 13.53 7.90 -23.73
C ILE A 210 14.23 7.68 -25.06
N LEU A 211 14.84 6.51 -25.21
CA LEU A 211 15.57 6.08 -26.38
C LEU A 211 14.80 4.97 -27.08
N ARG A 212 14.54 5.13 -28.37
CA ARG A 212 13.88 4.15 -29.21
C ARG A 212 14.91 3.39 -30.04
N PRO A 213 14.79 2.07 -30.17
CA PRO A 213 15.66 1.34 -31.08
C PRO A 213 15.34 1.76 -32.52
N ARG A 214 16.35 2.24 -33.24
CA ARG A 214 16.28 2.45 -34.68
C ARG A 214 16.50 1.12 -35.36
N ILE A 215 15.50 0.70 -36.10
CA ILE A 215 15.56 -0.50 -36.94
C ILE A 215 15.86 -0.01 -38.36
N GLY A 216 17.02 -0.37 -38.87
CA GLY A 216 17.38 -0.17 -40.27
C GLY A 216 17.11 -1.44 -41.07
N ASP A 217 17.03 -1.29 -42.38
CA ASP A 217 16.97 -2.40 -43.32
C ASP A 217 18.34 -2.46 -44.00
N ASP A 218 19.05 -3.56 -43.80
CA ASP A 218 20.34 -3.82 -44.47
C ASP A 218 20.17 -4.60 -45.79
N GLY A 219 18.93 -4.77 -46.25
CA GLY A 219 18.57 -5.49 -47.47
C GLY A 219 18.38 -6.99 -47.28
N LEU A 220 18.65 -7.54 -46.09
CA LEU A 220 18.45 -8.96 -45.77
C LEU A 220 17.63 -9.19 -44.49
N SER A 221 17.69 -8.26 -43.52
CA SER A 221 16.90 -8.34 -42.29
C SER A 221 16.70 -6.96 -41.65
N ARG A 222 15.75 -6.90 -40.71
CA ARG A 222 15.60 -5.75 -39.81
C ARG A 222 16.74 -5.76 -38.81
N CYS A 223 17.77 -4.96 -39.08
CA CYS A 223 18.95 -4.84 -38.23
C CYS A 223 18.87 -3.63 -37.32
N PHE A 224 19.30 -3.82 -36.07
CA PHE A 224 19.41 -2.74 -35.10
C PHE A 224 20.54 -1.78 -35.53
N THR A 225 20.20 -0.53 -35.82
CA THR A 225 21.16 0.46 -36.35
C THR A 225 21.52 1.55 -35.35
N GLY A 226 20.90 1.57 -34.16
CA GLY A 226 21.23 2.49 -33.10
C GLY A 226 20.04 2.85 -32.21
N TRP A 227 20.26 3.80 -31.31
CA TRP A 227 19.22 4.37 -30.45
C TRP A 227 18.95 5.81 -30.89
N GLU A 228 17.68 6.16 -31.08
CA GLU A 228 17.26 7.54 -31.34
C GLU A 228 16.50 8.12 -30.14
N GLU A 229 16.56 9.43 -29.93
CA GLU A 229 15.82 10.07 -28.85
C GLU A 229 14.34 10.21 -29.21
N LEU A 230 13.47 9.47 -28.53
CA LEU A 230 12.02 9.54 -28.72
C LEU A 230 11.43 10.79 -28.06
N ALA A 231 11.81 11.03 -26.80
CA ALA A 231 11.33 12.18 -26.03
C ALA A 231 12.18 12.40 -24.77
N THR A 232 12.33 13.66 -24.34
CA THR A 232 12.84 13.96 -23.00
C THR A 232 11.71 14.49 -22.11
N LEU A 233 11.43 13.75 -21.04
CA LEU A 233 10.29 13.95 -20.14
C LEU A 233 10.77 14.27 -18.72
N TRP A 234 9.91 14.91 -17.95
CA TRP A 234 10.09 15.01 -16.50
C TRP A 234 9.52 13.76 -15.84
N ALA A 235 10.31 13.19 -14.94
CA ALA A 235 10.03 11.94 -14.27
C ALA A 235 10.40 11.99 -12.78
N SER A 236 9.85 11.07 -12.00
CA SER A 236 10.33 10.72 -10.68
C SER A 236 11.02 9.36 -10.78
N LEU A 237 12.31 9.29 -10.46
CA LEU A 237 13.11 8.07 -10.49
C LEU A 237 13.41 7.62 -9.06
N ARG A 238 13.02 6.40 -8.72
CA ARG A 238 13.31 5.76 -7.43
C ARG A 238 14.15 4.52 -7.66
N GLU A 239 15.43 4.63 -7.39
CA GLU A 239 16.36 3.51 -7.40
C GLU A 239 16.09 2.65 -6.15
N THR A 240 15.98 1.35 -6.34
CA THR A 240 15.89 0.36 -5.27
C THR A 240 17.29 -0.22 -5.10
N ALA A 241 17.81 -0.24 -3.87
CA ALA A 241 19.05 -0.95 -3.57
C ALA A 241 18.87 -2.42 -4.01
N GLY A 242 19.80 -2.93 -4.83
CA GLY A 242 19.68 -4.25 -5.42
C GLY A 242 19.71 -5.35 -4.36
N ASP A 243 18.72 -6.24 -4.39
CA ASP A 243 18.84 -7.56 -3.76
C ASP A 243 19.90 -8.36 -4.55
N GLU A 244 20.80 -9.02 -3.84
CA GLU A 244 21.76 -9.95 -4.43
C GLU A 244 21.00 -11.10 -5.10
N ALA A 245 21.01 -11.14 -6.43
CA ALA A 245 20.42 -12.23 -7.19
C ALA A 245 21.54 -13.11 -7.74
N ALA A 246 21.75 -14.27 -7.12
CA ALA A 246 22.66 -15.28 -7.63
C ALA A 246 22.03 -15.96 -8.86
N ALA A 247 22.58 -15.68 -10.05
CA ALA A 247 22.29 -16.44 -11.27
C ALA A 247 23.63 -16.83 -11.91
N ALA A 248 23.79 -18.12 -12.22
CA ALA A 248 24.95 -18.67 -12.93
C ALA A 248 26.33 -18.42 -12.27
N GLY A 249 26.41 -18.45 -10.94
CA GLY A 249 27.70 -18.45 -10.23
C GLY A 249 28.43 -17.10 -10.17
N GLN A 250 27.76 -15.99 -10.51
CA GLN A 250 28.27 -14.64 -10.25
C GLN A 250 27.32 -13.87 -9.32
N ILE A 251 27.92 -13.22 -8.31
CA ILE A 251 27.22 -12.27 -7.44
C ILE A 251 27.12 -10.96 -8.23
N GLU A 252 25.96 -10.71 -8.83
CA GLU A 252 25.67 -9.44 -9.49
C GLU A 252 24.77 -8.57 -8.62
N THR A 253 25.23 -7.37 -8.27
CA THR A 253 24.37 -6.34 -7.70
C THR A 253 23.56 -5.67 -8.81
N ARG A 254 22.34 -6.15 -9.05
CA ARG A 254 21.43 -5.52 -10.03
C ARG A 254 20.61 -4.42 -9.35
N GLY A 255 20.99 -3.16 -9.56
CA GLY A 255 20.16 -2.02 -9.19
C GLY A 255 18.89 -2.00 -10.03
N GLY A 256 17.72 -2.11 -9.38
CA GLY A 256 16.43 -1.87 -10.00
C GLY A 256 16.00 -0.42 -9.81
N ALA A 257 15.15 0.11 -10.68
CA ALA A 257 14.52 1.41 -10.44
C ALA A 257 13.06 1.44 -10.86
N ARG A 258 12.27 2.29 -10.23
CA ARG A 258 10.92 2.64 -10.65
C ARG A 258 10.89 4.06 -11.17
N LEU A 259 10.39 4.25 -12.37
CA LEU A 259 10.27 5.54 -13.02
C LEU A 259 8.79 5.88 -13.18
N ARG A 260 8.38 7.06 -12.72
CA ARG A 260 7.03 7.59 -12.91
C ARG A 260 7.04 8.79 -13.83
N LEU A 261 6.14 8.79 -14.80
CA LEU A 261 5.96 9.80 -15.83
C LEU A 261 4.51 10.29 -15.84
N ARG A 262 4.30 11.55 -16.24
CA ARG A 262 2.96 12.03 -16.56
C ARG A 262 2.46 11.38 -17.85
N ALA A 263 1.23 10.87 -17.84
CA ALA A 263 0.59 10.35 -19.03
C ALA A 263 0.40 11.50 -20.04
N SER A 264 1.04 11.37 -21.19
CA SER A 264 0.98 12.29 -22.31
C SER A 264 0.98 11.47 -23.61
N ARG A 265 0.64 12.11 -24.74
CA ARG A 265 0.67 11.43 -26.05
C ARG A 265 2.04 10.79 -26.33
N ARG A 266 3.14 11.47 -25.96
CA ARG A 266 4.52 10.95 -26.10
C ARG A 266 4.81 9.82 -25.12
N ALA A 267 4.39 9.95 -23.86
CA ALA A 267 4.63 8.91 -22.85
C ALA A 267 3.84 7.61 -23.13
N ARG A 268 2.66 7.70 -23.75
CA ARG A 268 1.87 6.52 -24.18
C ARG A 268 2.48 5.76 -25.36
N GLN A 269 3.45 6.34 -26.05
CA GLN A 269 4.17 5.66 -27.13
C GLN A 269 5.33 4.82 -26.62
N ILE A 270 5.68 4.91 -25.32
CA ILE A 270 6.78 4.16 -24.72
C ILE A 270 6.41 2.68 -24.63
N THR A 271 7.34 1.83 -25.05
CA THR A 271 7.22 0.37 -25.07
C THR A 271 8.35 -0.29 -24.29
N ALA A 272 8.23 -1.58 -23.99
CA ALA A 272 9.30 -2.33 -23.32
C ALA A 272 10.58 -2.46 -24.16
N ALA A 273 10.51 -2.20 -25.48
CA ALA A 273 11.68 -2.17 -26.35
C ALA A 273 12.48 -0.86 -26.26
N ASP A 274 11.90 0.19 -25.67
CA ASP A 274 12.58 1.47 -25.47
C ASP A 274 13.51 1.40 -24.23
N ARG A 275 14.47 2.32 -24.16
CA ARG A 275 15.39 2.48 -23.02
C ARG A 275 15.24 3.85 -22.38
N VAL A 276 15.68 3.97 -21.14
CA VAL A 276 15.65 5.24 -20.40
C VAL A 276 17.08 5.65 -20.08
N ARG A 277 17.45 6.87 -20.43
CA ARG A 277 18.68 7.52 -19.99
C ARG A 277 18.34 8.54 -18.91
N ALA A 278 18.87 8.34 -17.70
CA ALA A 278 18.63 9.19 -16.55
C ALA A 278 19.89 9.24 -15.67
N ARG A 279 20.26 10.45 -15.20
CA ARG A 279 21.44 10.66 -14.32
C ARG A 279 22.75 10.05 -14.85
N GLY A 280 22.95 10.07 -16.17
CA GLY A 280 24.14 9.49 -16.82
C GLY A 280 24.12 7.96 -16.93
N GLN A 281 23.08 7.28 -16.45
CA GLN A 281 22.92 5.83 -16.54
C GLN A 281 21.87 5.45 -17.58
N LEU A 282 22.03 4.24 -18.13
CA LEU A 282 21.14 3.64 -19.11
C LEU A 282 20.34 2.51 -18.44
N TRP A 283 19.04 2.48 -18.69
CA TRP A 283 18.10 1.56 -18.06
C TRP A 283 17.24 0.86 -19.12
N GLU A 284 16.99 -0.44 -18.95
CA GLU A 284 15.99 -1.19 -19.73
C GLU A 284 14.63 -1.11 -19.06
N ILE A 285 13.58 -0.99 -19.87
CA ILE A 285 12.20 -1.05 -19.41
C ILE A 285 11.79 -2.52 -19.32
N ARG A 286 11.61 -3.02 -18.10
CA ARG A 286 11.16 -4.40 -17.82
C ARG A 286 9.64 -4.54 -17.83
N GLY A 287 8.94 -3.47 -17.47
CA GLY A 287 7.48 -3.48 -17.39
C GLY A 287 6.91 -2.08 -17.44
N ILE A 288 5.70 -1.97 -17.96
CA ILE A 288 4.94 -0.73 -18.08
C ILE A 288 3.60 -0.96 -17.40
N CYS A 289 3.25 -0.10 -16.45
CA CYS A 289 1.98 -0.12 -15.75
C CYS A 289 1.36 1.28 -15.75
N ALA A 290 0.04 1.37 -15.74
CA ALA A 290 -0.70 2.61 -15.59
C ALA A 290 -1.45 2.58 -14.25
N PRO A 291 -0.78 2.88 -13.12
CA PRO A 291 -1.35 2.67 -11.79
C PRO A 291 -2.48 3.66 -11.43
N ALA A 292 -2.63 4.77 -12.16
CA ALA A 292 -3.67 5.77 -11.95
C ALA A 292 -3.99 6.54 -13.24
N ALA A 293 -5.18 7.13 -13.31
CA ALA A 293 -5.57 8.00 -14.42
C ALA A 293 -4.64 9.23 -14.50
N GLY A 294 -3.76 9.26 -15.51
CA GLY A 294 -2.87 10.40 -15.76
C GLY A 294 -1.38 10.15 -15.45
N LEU A 295 -0.99 8.97 -15.00
CA LEU A 295 0.41 8.59 -14.77
C LEU A 295 0.77 7.27 -15.47
N ILE A 296 2.04 7.13 -15.85
CA ILE A 296 2.64 5.90 -16.38
C ILE A 296 3.82 5.55 -15.47
N GLU A 297 3.86 4.31 -14.99
CA GLU A 297 4.95 3.76 -14.20
C GLU A 297 5.73 2.74 -15.02
N LEU A 298 7.06 2.88 -15.06
CA LEU A 298 7.98 1.97 -15.71
C LEU A 298 8.83 1.29 -14.65
N SER A 299 8.92 -0.03 -14.72
CA SER A 299 9.89 -0.83 -13.97
C SER A 299 11.16 -0.90 -14.80
N LEU A 300 12.28 -0.46 -14.22
CA LEU A 300 13.57 -0.33 -14.88
C LEU A 300 14.61 -1.29 -14.28
N ALA A 301 15.49 -1.79 -15.14
CA ALA A 301 16.70 -2.52 -14.75
C ALA A 301 17.94 -1.78 -15.29
N ALA A 302 18.96 -1.61 -14.46
CA ALA A 302 20.21 -0.98 -14.89
C ALA A 302 20.88 -1.80 -15.99
N ILE A 303 21.40 -1.13 -17.02
CA ILE A 303 22.26 -1.75 -18.03
C ILE A 303 23.70 -1.55 -17.57
N MET A 304 24.39 -2.64 -17.30
CA MET A 304 25.83 -2.60 -17.15
C MET A 304 26.42 -2.31 -18.53
N ILE A 305 26.84 -1.07 -18.76
CA ILE A 305 27.75 -0.78 -19.86
C ILE A 305 29.07 -1.38 -19.42
N GLY A 306 29.41 -2.57 -19.95
CA GLY A 306 30.75 -3.10 -19.86
C GLY A 306 31.70 -1.98 -20.29
N LYS A 307 32.56 -1.56 -19.37
CA LYS A 307 33.59 -0.54 -19.57
C LYS A 307 34.27 -0.87 -20.90
N ALA A 308 34.07 -0.04 -21.93
CA ALA A 308 34.79 -0.19 -23.17
C ALA A 308 36.28 -0.21 -22.82
N ALA A 309 36.93 -1.33 -23.10
CA ALA A 309 38.38 -1.41 -23.06
C ALA A 309 38.92 -0.31 -24.00
N GLY A 310 39.76 0.56 -23.44
CA GLY A 310 40.65 1.40 -24.25
C GLY A 310 41.71 0.54 -24.93
#